data_AF-A0A7W7Z1D7-F1
#
_entry.id   AF-A0A7W7Z1D7-F1
#
_cell.length_a   1.000
_cell.length_b   1.000
_cell.length_c   1.000
_cell.angle_alpha   90.00
_cell.angle_beta   90.00
_cell.angle_gamma   90.00
#
_symmetry.space_group_name_H-M   'P 1'
#
loop_
_entity.id
_entity.type
_entity.pdbx_description
1 polymer ?
#
loop_
_entity_poly.entity_id
_entity_poly.type
_entity_poly.pdbx_seq_one_letter_code
_entity_poly.pdbx_strand_id
1 'polypeptide(L)'
;MSERATRRGFAARPGDAESWIKTPEAPSRHGEEAPAFTARLTIDVTPALRGRIKVAAFQRGITVADMLRDLFAREFPADPGESS
;
A
#
# COMPACT_ATOMS: atom_id res chain seq x y z
N MET A 1 -34.12 -42.48 22.09
CA MET A 1 -33.80 -41.93 20.76
C MET A 1 -32.85 -40.76 20.97
N SER A 2 -31.76 -40.77 20.21
CA SER A 2 -30.65 -39.80 20.14
C SER A 2 -31.18 -38.36 19.87
N GLU A 3 -30.45 -37.26 20.04
CA GLU A 3 -29.10 -36.98 19.55
C GLU A 3 -28.39 -35.91 20.42
N ARG A 4 -27.15 -36.19 20.81
CA ARG A 4 -26.26 -35.22 21.47
C ARG A 4 -25.65 -34.32 20.42
N ALA A 5 -25.72 -32.99 20.63
CA ALA A 5 -25.09 -31.98 19.80
C ALA A 5 -23.59 -32.28 19.58
N THR A 6 -23.20 -32.53 18.34
CA THR A 6 -21.82 -32.81 17.93
C THR A 6 -20.96 -31.56 18.14
N ARG A 7 -20.14 -31.56 19.19
CA ARG A 7 -19.06 -30.59 19.39
C ARG A 7 -18.09 -30.69 18.21
N ARG A 8 -18.00 -29.62 17.41
CA ARG A 8 -16.97 -29.45 16.36
C ARG A 8 -15.60 -29.50 17.04
N GLY A 9 -14.89 -30.61 16.86
CA GLY A 9 -13.55 -30.82 17.43
C GLY A 9 -12.53 -29.85 16.84
N PHE A 10 -11.46 -29.59 17.60
CA PHE A 10 -10.30 -28.78 17.24
C PHE A 10 -9.55 -29.27 15.98
N ALA A 11 -9.95 -30.42 15.43
CA ALA A 11 -9.50 -31.01 14.16
C ALA A 11 -10.59 -30.92 13.07
N ALA A 12 -11.53 -29.98 13.15
CA ALA A 12 -12.45 -29.69 12.07
C ALA A 12 -11.64 -29.18 10.87
N ARG A 13 -11.81 -29.84 9.71
CA ARG A 13 -11.20 -29.41 8.45
C ARG A 13 -11.50 -27.91 8.25
N PRO A 14 -10.48 -27.04 8.07
CA PRO A 14 -10.71 -25.65 7.72
C PRO A 14 -11.63 -25.61 6.49
N GLY A 15 -12.68 -24.79 6.54
CA GLY A 15 -13.59 -24.62 5.41
C GLY A 15 -12.83 -24.15 4.16
N ASP A 16 -13.32 -24.57 2.99
CA ASP A 16 -12.90 -24.24 1.60
C ASP A 16 -11.59 -23.45 1.45
N ALA A 17 -10.64 -24.04 0.71
CA ALA A 17 -9.37 -23.39 0.37
C ALA A 17 -9.60 -22.06 -0.39
N GLU A 18 -10.72 -21.97 -1.08
CA GLU A 18 -11.24 -20.83 -1.81
C GLU A 18 -11.49 -19.61 -0.90
N SER A 19 -11.72 -19.80 0.41
CA SER A 19 -11.83 -18.69 1.37
C SER A 19 -10.48 -18.07 1.77
N TRP A 20 -9.38 -18.82 1.62
CA TRP A 20 -8.01 -18.34 1.85
C TRP A 20 -7.43 -17.65 0.62
N ILE A 21 -8.04 -17.86 -0.55
CA ILE A 21 -7.72 -17.13 -1.77
C ILE A 21 -8.41 -15.76 -1.68
N LYS A 22 -7.90 -14.92 -0.77
CA LYS A 22 -8.05 -13.47 -0.92
C LYS A 22 -7.13 -13.11 -2.07
N THR A 23 -7.61 -13.24 -3.30
CA THR A 23 -7.00 -12.62 -4.48
C THR A 23 -6.64 -11.21 -4.06
N PRO A 24 -5.36 -10.80 -4.06
CA PRO A 24 -5.05 -9.41 -3.84
C PRO A 24 -5.83 -8.68 -4.92
N GLU A 25 -6.83 -7.91 -4.51
CA GLU A 25 -7.52 -6.99 -5.41
C GLU A 25 -6.40 -6.28 -6.16
N ALA A 26 -6.31 -6.55 -7.47
CA ALA A 26 -5.34 -5.90 -8.34
C ALA A 26 -5.43 -4.42 -8.00
N PRO A 27 -4.32 -3.76 -7.63
CA PRO A 27 -4.35 -2.50 -6.88
C PRO A 27 -5.42 -1.64 -7.51
N SER A 28 -6.53 -1.52 -6.79
CA SER A 28 -7.72 -0.90 -7.31
C SER A 28 -7.22 0.43 -7.82
N ARG A 29 -7.45 0.67 -9.12
CA ARG A 29 -7.40 2.02 -9.68
C ARG A 29 -8.48 2.79 -8.93
N HIS A 30 -8.24 3.10 -7.66
CA HIS A 30 -8.79 4.27 -7.01
C HIS A 30 -8.35 5.39 -7.96
N GLY A 31 -9.19 5.88 -8.87
CA GLY A 31 -10.60 6.17 -8.63
C GLY A 31 -10.73 7.49 -7.86
N GLU A 32 -9.61 8.15 -7.59
CA GLU A 32 -9.53 9.60 -7.59
C GLU A 32 -8.82 9.96 -8.90
N GLU A 33 -9.35 10.94 -9.61
CA GLU A 33 -8.74 11.57 -10.77
C GLU A 33 -7.24 11.74 -10.50
N ALA A 34 -6.40 10.87 -11.07
CA ALA A 34 -4.97 11.07 -10.99
C ALA A 34 -4.73 12.47 -11.57
N PRO A 35 -4.05 13.39 -10.86
CA PRO A 35 -3.84 14.73 -11.38
C PRO A 35 -3.27 14.55 -12.78
N ALA A 36 -3.84 15.24 -13.77
CA ALA A 36 -3.68 14.96 -15.20
C ALA A 36 -2.22 14.90 -15.70
N PHE A 37 -1.25 15.25 -14.84
CA PHE A 37 0.18 15.26 -15.06
C PHE A 37 0.97 14.48 -13.98
N THR A 38 0.52 13.28 -13.60
CA THR A 38 1.27 12.43 -12.64
C THR A 38 1.76 11.13 -13.25
N ALA A 39 3.00 10.74 -12.91
CA ALA A 39 3.63 9.50 -13.31
C ALA A 39 4.01 8.63 -12.09
N ARG A 40 3.98 7.30 -12.24
CA ARG A 40 4.39 6.37 -11.17
C ARG A 40 5.91 6.20 -11.17
N LEU A 41 6.55 6.51 -10.04
CA LEU A 41 7.97 6.23 -9.79
C LEU A 41 8.11 4.96 -8.94
N THR A 42 8.74 3.93 -9.51
CA THR A 42 9.13 2.71 -8.80
C THR A 42 10.64 2.74 -8.61
N ILE A 43 11.12 2.57 -7.38
CA ILE A 43 12.56 2.58 -7.05
C ILE A 43 12.91 1.39 -6.18
N ASP A 44 14.09 0.84 -6.41
CA ASP A 44 14.69 -0.14 -5.52
C ASP A 44 15.47 0.59 -4.43
N VAL A 45 15.15 0.28 -3.17
CA VAL A 45 15.83 0.83 -1.99
C VAL A 45 16.12 -0.30 -1.01
N THR A 46 17.19 -0.14 -0.23
CA THR A 46 17.49 -1.13 0.81
C THR A 46 16.38 -1.18 1.86
N PRO A 47 16.11 -2.34 2.49
CA PRO A 47 15.10 -2.43 3.55
C PRO A 47 15.36 -1.45 4.70
N ALA A 48 16.64 -1.23 5.04
CA ALA A 48 17.04 -0.28 6.06
C ALA A 48 16.71 1.18 5.67
N LEU A 49 16.94 1.57 4.41
CA LEU A 49 16.57 2.89 3.92
C LEU A 49 15.05 3.08 3.90
N ARG A 50 14.30 2.08 3.41
CA ARG A 50 12.83 2.08 3.45
C ARG A 50 12.31 2.26 4.89
N GLY A 51 12.92 1.58 5.86
CA GLY A 51 12.60 1.72 7.28
C GLY A 51 12.77 3.15 7.78
N ARG A 52 13.94 3.76 7.50
CA ARG A 52 14.23 5.15 7.89
C ARG A 52 13.25 6.15 7.28
N ILE A 53 12.95 6.00 5.98
CA ILE A 53 11.97 6.84 5.27
C ILE A 53 10.59 6.73 5.93
N LYS A 54 10.15 5.51 6.25
CA LYS A 54 8.85 5.29 6.90
C LYS A 54 8.76 5.94 8.28
N VAL A 55 9.81 5.82 9.10
CA VAL A 55 9.87 6.44 10.43
C VAL A 55 9.82 7.97 10.32
N ALA A 56 10.59 8.56 9.39
CA ALA A 56 10.59 9.99 9.18
C ALA A 56 9.22 10.52 8.72
N ALA A 57 8.56 9.82 7.80
CA ALA A 57 7.22 10.17 7.34
C ALA A 57 6.19 10.09 8.49
N PHE A 58 6.25 9.02 9.30
CA PHE A 58 5.38 8.85 10.46
C PHE A 58 5.56 9.96 11.50
N GLN A 59 6.80 10.33 11.82
CA GLN A 59 7.10 11.43 12.75
C GLN A 59 6.57 12.78 12.26
N ARG A 60 6.48 12.97 10.93
CA ARG A 60 5.94 14.18 10.29
C ARG A 60 4.42 14.14 10.08
N GLY A 61 3.77 13.00 10.36
CA GLY A 61 2.32 12.83 10.15
C GLY A 61 1.88 12.84 8.68
N ILE A 62 2.80 12.60 7.74
CA ILE A 62 2.53 12.60 6.29
C ILE A 62 2.85 11.23 5.67
N THR A 63 2.37 10.97 4.45
CA THR A 63 2.71 9.72 3.77
C THR A 63 4.15 9.76 3.25
N VAL A 64 4.72 8.56 3.03
CA VAL A 64 6.04 8.44 2.37
C VAL A 64 5.99 9.06 0.97
N ALA A 65 4.87 8.92 0.25
CA ALA A 65 4.72 9.49 -1.08
C ALA A 65 4.78 11.03 -1.04
N ASP A 66 4.06 11.66 -0.11
CA ASP A 66 4.07 13.12 0.04
C ASP A 66 5.46 13.63 0.41
N MET A 67 6.12 12.97 1.36
CA MET A 67 7.48 13.34 1.77
C MET A 67 8.48 13.24 0.61
N LEU A 68 8.35 12.20 -0.23
CA LEU A 68 9.21 12.04 -1.41
C LEU A 68 8.89 13.08 -2.49
N ARG A 69 7.61 13.42 -2.71
CA ARG A 69 7.24 14.51 -3.63
C ARG A 69 7.82 15.84 -3.19
N ASP A 70 7.74 16.17 -1.89
CA ASP A 70 8.34 17.39 -1.34
C ASP A 70 9.86 17.41 -1.48
N LEU A 71 10.52 16.26 -1.31
CA LEU A 71 11.96 16.13 -1.51
C LEU A 71 12.32 16.37 -2.98
N PHE A 72 11.61 15.74 -3.90
CA PHE A 72 11.87 15.89 -5.33
C PHE A 72 11.57 17.29 -5.84
N ALA A 73 10.51 17.95 -5.36
CA ALA A 73 10.19 19.33 -5.74
C ALA A 73 11.27 20.34 -5.29
N ARG A 74 11.99 20.05 -4.21
CA ARG A 74 13.10 20.89 -3.73
C ARG A 74 14.38 20.67 -4.52
N GLU A 75 14.65 19.43 -4.92
CA GLU A 75 15.86 19.06 -5.66
C GLU A 75 15.74 19.38 -7.16
N PHE A 76 14.52 19.25 -7.70
CA PHE A 76 14.17 19.51 -9.09
C PHE A 76 13.09 20.61 -9.16
N PRO A 77 13.45 21.88 -8.92
CA PRO A 77 12.51 22.98 -9.09
C PRO A 77 12.09 23.08 -10.56
N ALA A 78 10.86 23.52 -10.81
CA ALA A 78 10.42 23.83 -12.16
C ALA A 78 11.30 24.95 -12.75
N ASP A 79 11.77 24.76 -13.98
CA ASP A 79 12.50 25.79 -14.70
C ASP A 79 11.54 26.97 -14.95
N PRO A 80 11.89 28.23 -14.63
CA PRO A 80 11.01 29.38 -14.82
C PRO A 80 10.55 29.60 -16.29
N GLY A 81 11.08 28.84 -17.25
CA GLY A 81 10.72 28.90 -18.68
C GLY A 81 9.77 27.83 -19.21
N GLU A 82 9.51 26.74 -18.48
CA GLU A 82 8.59 25.68 -18.94
C GLU A 82 7.18 25.91 -18.38
N SER A 83 6.47 26.83 -19.03
CA SER A 83 5.02 26.93 -18.94
C SER A 83 4.41 25.77 -19.75
N SER A 84 3.52 24.99 -19.14
CA SER A 84 2.66 23.99 -19.81
C SER A 84 1.88 24.57 -20.99
#